data_AF-A0A5E7SM80-F1
#
_entry.id   AF-A0A5E7SM80-F1
#
_cell.length_a   1.000
_cell.length_b   1.000
_cell.length_c   1.000
_cell.angle_alpha   90.00
_cell.angle_beta   90.00
_cell.angle_gamma   90.00
#
_symmetry.space_group_name_H-M   'P 1'
#
loop_
_entity.id
_entity.type
_entity.pdbx_description
1 polymer ?
#
loop_
_entity_poly.entity_id
_entity_poly.type
_entity_poly.pdbx_seq_one_letter_code
_entity_poly.pdbx_strand_id
1 'polypeptide(L)'
;MEGSQVTVIVSIVGAVVGLIALTVAWSQMKIASAKTKLDLYNKRFSVYLAALEYYQTIYSESKDVLKEKSVKLTHAYRESRFLFEERDRIHETLGRVRNGGSAIRAHEEFRKNPNPDPKQNSDMAWQLFEKSQTAYLNMEQDILILEGQLKDYLSFHNVRGWTFF
;
A
#
# COMPACT_ATOMS: atom_id res chain seq x y z
N MET A 1 21.84 26.23 -56.89
CA MET A 1 20.53 25.68 -56.48
C MET A 1 19.53 26.80 -56.52
N GLU A 2 18.49 26.70 -57.35
CA GLU A 2 17.41 27.68 -57.36
C GLU A 2 16.68 27.64 -56.02
N GLY A 3 16.26 28.81 -55.48
CA GLY A 3 15.60 28.90 -54.17
C GLY A 3 14.37 28.00 -54.03
N SER A 4 13.71 27.66 -55.15
CA SER A 4 12.58 26.72 -55.21
C SER A 4 12.95 25.30 -54.74
N GLN A 5 14.11 24.78 -55.17
CA GLN A 5 14.56 23.42 -54.80
C GLN A 5 14.87 23.32 -53.30
N VAL A 6 15.45 24.39 -52.72
CA VAL A 6 15.76 24.46 -51.29
C VAL A 6 14.49 24.40 -50.45
N THR A 7 13.47 25.19 -50.81
CA THR A 7 12.19 25.23 -50.10
C THR A 7 11.50 23.88 -50.09
N VAL A 8 11.45 23.17 -51.23
CA VAL A 8 10.82 21.85 -51.32
C VAL A 8 11.52 20.83 -50.40
N ILE A 9 12.85 20.81 -50.40
CA ILE A 9 13.62 19.90 -49.53
C ILE A 9 13.35 20.21 -48.06
N VAL A 10 13.36 21.48 -47.67
CA VAL A 10 13.10 21.89 -46.27
C VAL A 10 11.68 21.51 -45.85
N SER A 11 10.67 21.68 -46.71
CA SER A 11 9.30 21.29 -46.41
C SER A 11 9.14 19.77 -46.24
N ILE A 12 9.78 18.96 -47.09
CA ILE A 12 9.74 17.50 -46.98
C ILE A 12 10.43 17.04 -45.70
N VAL A 13 11.64 17.56 -45.41
CA VAL A 13 12.37 17.24 -44.18
C VAL A 13 11.56 17.66 -42.96
N GLY A 14 10.95 18.85 -42.97
CA GLY A 14 10.07 19.31 -41.89
C GLY A 14 8.88 18.38 -41.67
N ALA A 15 8.22 17.92 -42.74
CA ALA A 15 7.12 16.98 -42.66
C ALA A 15 7.54 15.62 -42.08
N VAL A 16 8.68 15.07 -42.53
CA VAL A 16 9.23 13.80 -42.03
C VAL A 16 9.62 13.90 -40.56
N VAL A 17 10.32 14.98 -40.17
CA VAL A 17 10.69 15.23 -38.78
C VAL A 17 9.45 15.39 -37.91
N GLY A 18 8.41 16.07 -38.40
CA GLY A 18 7.12 16.19 -37.72
C GLY A 18 6.44 14.84 -37.46
N LEU A 19 6.41 13.95 -38.47
CA LEU A 19 5.85 12.60 -38.32
C LEU A 19 6.63 11.74 -37.32
N ILE A 20 7.96 11.82 -37.34
CA ILE A 20 8.82 11.13 -36.37
C ILE A 20 8.54 11.67 -34.96
N ALA A 21 8.49 12.99 -34.79
CA ALA A 21 8.21 13.63 -33.51
C ALA A 21 6.83 13.22 -32.96
N LEU A 22 5.80 13.14 -33.80
CA LEU A 22 4.46 12.69 -33.42
C LEU A 22 4.49 11.22 -32.95
N THR A 23 5.21 10.36 -33.66
CA THR A 23 5.35 8.93 -33.29
C THR A 23 6.08 8.77 -31.94
N VAL A 24 7.13 9.55 -31.72
CA VAL A 24 7.86 9.56 -30.44
C VAL A 24 6.97 10.08 -29.32
N ALA A 25 6.26 11.19 -29.53
CA ALA A 25 5.34 11.77 -28.54
C ALA A 25 4.23 10.77 -28.17
N TRP A 26 3.67 10.06 -29.16
CA TRP A 26 2.65 9.04 -28.92
C TRP A 26 3.21 7.86 -28.10
N SER A 27 4.42 7.42 -28.42
CA SER A 27 5.12 6.37 -27.66
C SER A 27 5.39 6.82 -26.22
N GLN A 28 5.84 8.05 -26.01
CA GLN A 28 6.06 8.63 -24.69
C GLN A 28 4.77 8.71 -23.87
N MET A 29 3.65 9.10 -24.49
CA MET A 29 2.35 9.12 -23.83
C MET A 29 1.91 7.72 -23.37
N LYS A 30 2.10 6.69 -24.22
CA LYS A 30 1.80 5.29 -23.87
C LYS A 30 2.67 4.80 -22.71
N ILE A 31 3.96 5.11 -22.72
CA ILE A 31 4.90 4.75 -21.66
C ILE A 31 4.54 5.46 -20.35
N ALA A 32 4.23 6.77 -20.40
CA ALA A 32 3.84 7.54 -19.23
C ALA A 32 2.55 6.97 -18.59
N SER A 33 1.55 6.62 -19.40
CA SER A 33 0.32 5.98 -18.93
C SER A 33 0.59 4.65 -18.23
N ALA A 34 1.41 3.78 -18.84
CA ALA A 34 1.81 2.51 -18.24
C ALA A 34 2.57 2.71 -16.92
N LYS A 35 3.46 3.71 -16.86
CA LYS A 35 4.22 4.06 -15.65
C LYS A 35 3.30 4.54 -14.53
N THR A 36 2.34 5.42 -14.80
CA THR A 36 1.36 5.87 -13.81
C THR A 36 0.54 4.71 -13.25
N LYS A 37 0.15 3.76 -14.12
CA LYS A 37 -0.60 2.57 -13.69
C LYS A 37 0.23 1.63 -12.81
N LEU A 38 1.50 1.43 -13.16
CA LEU A 38 2.44 0.67 -12.34
C LEU A 38 2.71 1.35 -10.99
N ASP A 39 2.84 2.68 -10.97
CA ASP A 39 3.03 3.44 -9.73
C ASP A 39 1.82 3.29 -8.80
N LEU A 40 0.59 3.42 -9.35
CA LEU A 40 -0.62 3.20 -8.58
C LEU A 40 -0.73 1.77 -8.04
N TYR A 41 -0.38 0.76 -8.85
CA TYR A 41 -0.31 -0.62 -8.40
C TYR A 41 0.67 -0.78 -7.23
N ASN A 42 1.91 -0.27 -7.37
CA ASN A 42 2.93 -0.37 -6.34
C ASN A 42 2.49 0.29 -5.03
N LYS A 43 1.85 1.46 -5.11
CA LYS A 43 1.28 2.15 -3.92
C LYS A 43 0.17 1.35 -3.24
N ARG A 44 -0.70 0.71 -4.02
CA ARG A 44 -1.75 -0.15 -3.47
C ARG A 44 -1.18 -1.42 -2.85
N PHE A 45 -0.17 -2.01 -3.48
CA PHE A 45 0.52 -3.19 -2.96
C PHE A 45 1.35 -2.88 -1.71
N SER A 46 1.96 -1.70 -1.60
CA SER A 46 2.70 -1.32 -0.40
C SER A 46 1.82 -1.22 0.84
N VAL A 47 0.52 -0.90 0.69
CA VAL A 47 -0.43 -0.91 1.80
C VAL A 47 -0.63 -2.32 2.35
N TYR A 48 -0.78 -3.31 1.47
CA TYR A 48 -0.83 -4.72 1.86
C TYR A 48 0.44 -5.15 2.58
N LEU A 49 1.61 -4.88 1.98
CA LEU A 49 2.89 -5.23 2.58
C LEU A 49 3.06 -4.62 3.97
N ALA A 50 2.70 -3.35 4.17
CA ALA A 50 2.80 -2.71 5.48
C ALA A 50 1.93 -3.42 6.55
N ALA A 51 0.74 -3.89 6.19
CA ALA A 51 -0.13 -4.65 7.10
C ALA A 51 0.44 -6.03 7.42
N LEU A 52 0.88 -6.76 6.39
CA LEU A 52 1.46 -8.10 6.56
C LEU A 52 2.77 -8.07 7.35
N GLU A 53 3.67 -7.16 7.02
CA GLU A 53 4.93 -7.01 7.76
C GLU A 53 4.68 -6.63 9.22
N TYR A 54 3.71 -5.74 9.48
CA TYR A 54 3.34 -5.42 10.85
C TYR A 54 2.83 -6.65 11.60
N TYR A 55 1.91 -7.41 11.01
CA TYR A 55 1.41 -8.66 11.58
C TYR A 55 2.54 -9.66 11.89
N GLN A 56 3.46 -9.89 10.96
CA GLN A 56 4.61 -10.78 11.17
C GLN A 56 5.51 -10.30 12.32
N THR A 57 5.71 -8.99 12.44
CA THR A 57 6.60 -8.43 13.47
C THR A 57 6.03 -8.49 14.88
N ILE A 58 4.72 -8.70 15.03
CA ILE A 58 4.08 -8.91 16.34
C ILE A 58 4.53 -10.23 16.98
N TYR A 59 4.89 -11.22 16.17
CA TYR A 59 5.46 -12.48 16.65
C TYR A 59 6.98 -12.40 16.89
N SER A 60 7.62 -11.28 16.54
CA SER A 60 9.05 -11.06 16.75
C SER A 60 9.31 -10.34 18.06
N GLU A 61 10.40 -10.69 18.75
CA GLU A 61 10.77 -10.07 20.03
C GLU A 61 11.38 -8.65 19.91
N SER A 62 11.63 -8.19 18.68
CA SER A 62 12.31 -6.91 18.43
C SER A 62 11.37 -5.70 18.53
N LYS A 63 11.46 -4.97 19.66
CA LYS A 63 10.67 -3.75 19.92
C LYS A 63 10.90 -2.63 18.90
N ASP A 64 12.16 -2.44 18.47
CA ASP A 64 12.51 -1.36 17.54
C ASP A 64 11.92 -1.62 16.15
N VAL A 65 11.97 -2.87 15.69
CA VAL A 65 11.36 -3.29 14.42
C VAL A 65 9.84 -3.15 14.49
N LEU A 66 9.21 -3.59 15.58
CA LEU A 66 7.76 -3.44 15.76
C LEU A 66 7.32 -1.97 15.73
N LYS A 67 8.09 -1.08 16.39
CA LYS A 67 7.80 0.35 16.38
C LYS A 67 7.90 0.93 14.97
N GLU A 68 8.98 0.65 14.25
CA GLU A 68 9.16 1.10 12.86
C GLU A 68 7.99 0.65 11.97
N LYS A 69 7.62 -0.62 12.08
CA LYS A 69 6.56 -1.24 11.25
C LYS A 69 5.18 -0.73 11.63
N SER A 70 4.94 -0.39 12.91
CA SER A 70 3.71 0.28 13.35
C SER A 70 3.55 1.68 12.77
N VAL A 71 4.65 2.42 12.60
CA VAL A 71 4.66 3.74 11.96
C VAL A 71 4.33 3.58 10.47
N LYS A 72 5.00 2.64 9.79
CA LYS A 72 4.72 2.31 8.38
C LYS A 72 3.25 1.93 8.16
N LEU A 73 2.68 1.08 9.02
CA LEU A 73 1.26 0.74 8.96
C LEU A 73 0.36 1.97 9.20
N THR A 74 0.74 2.88 10.10
CA THR A 74 -0.03 4.11 10.34
C THR A 74 -0.07 5.00 9.09
N HIS A 75 1.05 5.11 8.37
CA HIS A 75 1.08 5.79 7.08
C HIS A 75 0.18 5.10 6.06
N ALA A 76 0.33 3.79 5.87
CA ALA A 76 -0.50 3.00 4.96
C ALA A 76 -2.00 3.10 5.27
N TYR A 77 -2.36 3.10 6.56
CA TYR A 77 -3.73 3.33 7.03
C TYR A 77 -4.26 4.70 6.60
N ARG A 78 -3.46 5.77 6.68
CA ARG A 78 -3.89 7.10 6.21
C ARG A 78 -3.97 7.17 4.69
N GLU A 79 -2.99 6.61 4.00
CA GLU A 79 -2.92 6.58 2.53
C GLU A 79 -4.06 5.76 1.92
N SER A 80 -4.54 4.72 2.61
CA SER A 80 -5.65 3.89 2.13
C SER A 80 -6.93 4.68 1.83
N ARG A 81 -7.19 5.81 2.51
CA ARG A 81 -8.35 6.68 2.22
C ARG A 81 -8.31 7.32 0.83
N PHE A 82 -7.12 7.44 0.25
CA PHE A 82 -6.91 8.09 -1.05
C PHE A 82 -6.70 7.06 -2.17
N LEU A 83 -6.20 5.87 -1.82
CA LEU A 83 -5.82 4.84 -2.80
C LEU A 83 -6.96 3.88 -3.17
N PHE A 84 -7.98 3.78 -2.30
CA PHE A 84 -9.08 2.82 -2.41
C PHE A 84 -10.43 3.52 -2.23
N GLU A 85 -11.47 2.89 -2.76
CA GLU A 85 -12.83 3.37 -2.58
C GLU A 85 -13.36 3.03 -1.17
N GLU A 86 -14.17 3.92 -0.59
CA GLU A 86 -14.72 3.77 0.76
C GLU A 86 -15.60 2.51 0.89
N ARG A 87 -16.33 2.15 -0.17
CA ARG A 87 -17.20 0.96 -0.20
C ARG A 87 -16.45 -0.35 0.03
N ASP A 88 -15.15 -0.39 -0.25
CA ASP A 88 -14.35 -1.62 -0.15
C ASP A 88 -13.83 -1.84 1.27
N ARG A 89 -14.02 -0.87 2.18
CA ARG A 89 -13.78 -1.02 3.63
C ARG A 89 -12.35 -1.38 4.02
N ILE A 90 -11.39 -1.18 3.11
CA ILE A 90 -9.96 -1.46 3.32
C ILE A 90 -9.41 -0.62 4.47
N HIS A 91 -9.84 0.65 4.55
CA HIS A 91 -9.44 1.56 5.62
C HIS A 91 -9.86 1.02 7.00
N GLU A 92 -11.10 0.56 7.15
CA GLU A 92 -11.54 -0.01 8.43
C GLU A 92 -10.81 -1.30 8.79
N THR A 93 -10.58 -2.20 7.83
CA THR A 93 -9.83 -3.44 8.06
C THR A 93 -8.41 -3.15 8.55
N LEU A 94 -7.69 -2.22 7.90
CA LEU A 94 -6.36 -1.76 8.36
C LEU A 94 -6.40 -1.15 9.76
N GLY A 95 -7.47 -0.43 10.08
CA GLY A 95 -7.71 0.10 11.42
C GLY A 95 -7.83 -0.99 12.48
N ARG A 96 -8.54 -2.09 12.16
CA ARG A 96 -8.66 -3.25 13.06
C ARG A 96 -7.31 -3.95 13.26
N VAL A 97 -6.54 -4.18 12.19
CA VAL A 97 -5.17 -4.71 12.25
C VAL A 97 -4.28 -3.86 13.18
N ARG A 98 -4.29 -2.53 13.00
CA ARG A 98 -3.51 -1.60 13.82
C ARG A 98 -3.91 -1.65 15.30
N ASN A 99 -5.22 -1.69 15.57
CA ASN A 99 -5.74 -1.73 16.94
C ASN A 99 -5.43 -3.07 17.62
N GLY A 100 -5.51 -4.18 16.88
CA GLY A 100 -5.11 -5.51 17.36
C GLY A 100 -3.65 -5.52 17.80
N GLY A 101 -2.75 -5.00 16.97
CA GLY A 101 -1.32 -4.95 17.32
C GLY A 101 -1.02 -4.05 18.53
N SER A 102 -1.81 -2.99 18.71
CA SER A 102 -1.71 -2.12 19.89
C SER A 102 -2.17 -2.82 21.17
N ALA A 103 -3.22 -3.66 21.11
CA ALA A 103 -3.68 -4.47 22.24
C ALA A 103 -2.64 -5.53 22.66
N ILE A 104 -2.02 -6.20 21.69
CA ILE A 104 -0.96 -7.18 21.92
C ILE A 104 0.26 -6.50 22.56
N ARG A 105 0.65 -5.35 22.02
CA ARG A 105 1.76 -4.56 22.57
C ARG A 105 1.50 -4.12 24.00
N ALA A 106 0.28 -3.69 24.33
CA ALA A 106 -0.08 -3.29 25.69
C ALA A 106 0.09 -4.44 26.69
N HIS A 107 -0.30 -5.66 26.32
CA HIS A 107 -0.07 -6.86 27.13
C HIS A 107 1.42 -7.17 27.31
N GLU A 108 2.21 -7.11 26.23
CA GLU A 108 3.67 -7.33 26.28
C GLU A 108 4.41 -6.27 27.11
N GLU A 109 3.99 -5.01 27.05
CA GLU A 109 4.54 -3.94 27.88
C GLU A 109 4.19 -4.14 29.36
N PHE A 110 2.95 -4.51 29.67
CA PHE A 110 2.51 -4.84 31.03
C PHE A 110 3.27 -6.04 31.60
N ARG A 111 3.50 -7.10 30.81
CA ARG A 111 4.27 -8.28 31.23
C ARG A 111 5.71 -7.93 31.59
N LYS A 112 6.34 -6.99 30.86
CA LYS A 112 7.73 -6.59 31.08
C LYS A 112 7.88 -5.61 32.24
N ASN A 113 6.89 -4.74 32.46
CA ASN A 113 6.88 -3.72 33.51
C ASN A 113 5.55 -3.77 34.29
N PRO A 114 5.35 -4.78 35.15
CA PRO A 114 4.13 -4.89 35.95
C PRO A 114 4.03 -3.74 36.96
N ASN A 115 2.81 -3.40 37.37
CA ASN A 115 2.59 -2.39 38.41
C ASN A 115 3.18 -2.89 39.75
N PRO A 116 3.80 -2.05 40.58
CA PRO A 116 4.27 -2.47 41.91
C PRO A 116 3.17 -3.01 42.84
N ASP A 117 1.88 -2.72 42.62
CA ASP A 117 0.77 -3.27 43.42
C ASP A 117 0.29 -4.65 42.90
N PRO A 118 0.50 -5.74 43.68
CA PRO A 118 0.13 -7.10 43.28
C PRO A 118 -1.38 -7.32 43.09
N LYS A 119 -2.25 -6.57 43.80
CA LYS A 119 -3.70 -6.75 43.71
C LYS A 119 -4.29 -6.14 42.45
N GLN A 120 -3.70 -5.06 41.96
CA GLN A 120 -4.08 -4.48 40.66
C GLN A 120 -3.53 -5.31 39.49
N ASN A 121 -2.46 -6.07 39.72
CA ASN A 121 -1.83 -6.86 38.67
C ASN A 121 -2.67 -8.05 38.21
N SER A 122 -3.35 -8.79 39.10
CA SER A 122 -4.04 -10.02 38.71
C SER A 122 -5.14 -9.77 37.68
N ASP A 123 -6.03 -8.81 37.97
CA ASP A 123 -7.21 -8.56 37.16
C ASP A 123 -6.83 -7.85 35.85
N MET A 124 -5.87 -6.92 35.91
CA MET A 124 -5.37 -6.22 34.73
C MET A 124 -4.55 -7.14 33.82
N ALA A 125 -3.73 -8.03 34.38
CA ALA A 125 -2.98 -9.03 33.60
C ALA A 125 -3.93 -9.94 32.82
N TRP A 126 -4.97 -10.45 33.48
CA TRP A 126 -5.93 -11.34 32.84
C TRP A 126 -6.69 -10.64 31.70
N GLN A 127 -7.18 -9.41 31.93
CA GLN A 127 -7.87 -8.64 30.90
C GLN A 127 -6.98 -8.33 29.68
N LEU A 128 -5.71 -7.99 29.91
CA LEU A 128 -4.76 -7.72 28.83
C LEU A 128 -4.39 -8.99 28.07
N PHE A 129 -4.22 -10.10 28.78
CA PHE A 129 -3.98 -11.41 28.19
C PHE A 129 -5.13 -11.83 27.26
N GLU A 130 -6.37 -11.79 27.75
CA GLU A 130 -7.57 -12.14 26.97
C GLU A 130 -7.72 -11.25 25.72
N LYS A 131 -7.52 -9.94 25.87
CA LYS A 131 -7.52 -8.99 24.76
C LYS A 131 -6.41 -9.29 23.75
N SER A 132 -5.22 -9.64 24.21
CA SER A 132 -4.09 -9.96 23.32
C SER A 132 -4.34 -11.24 22.52
N GLN A 133 -4.86 -12.29 23.15
CA GLN A 133 -5.18 -13.55 22.48
C GLN A 133 -6.28 -13.38 21.44
N THR A 134 -7.33 -12.64 21.79
CA THR A 134 -8.40 -12.31 20.84
C THR A 134 -7.85 -11.45 19.69
N ALA A 135 -6.95 -10.51 19.98
CA ALA A 135 -6.32 -9.69 18.95
C ALA A 135 -5.46 -10.50 17.98
N TYR A 136 -4.69 -11.50 18.44
CA TYR A 136 -3.93 -12.38 17.54
C TYR A 136 -4.84 -13.08 16.52
N LEU A 137 -5.92 -13.70 16.99
CA LEU A 137 -6.88 -14.41 16.14
C LEU A 137 -7.59 -13.46 15.15
N ASN A 138 -8.03 -12.30 15.65
CA ASN A 138 -8.73 -11.34 14.82
C ASN A 138 -7.81 -10.71 13.77
N MET A 139 -6.54 -10.47 14.10
CA MET A 139 -5.58 -9.92 13.14
C MET A 139 -5.31 -10.87 11.98
N GLU A 140 -5.18 -12.17 12.24
CA GLU A 140 -5.04 -13.17 11.18
C GLU A 140 -6.25 -13.13 10.23
N GLN A 141 -7.46 -13.12 10.78
CA GLN A 141 -8.68 -13.00 9.99
C GLN A 141 -8.76 -11.67 9.23
N ASP A 142 -8.38 -10.56 9.86
CA ASP A 142 -8.38 -9.24 9.22
C ASP A 142 -7.37 -9.16 8.06
N ILE A 143 -6.23 -9.84 8.14
CA ILE A 143 -5.29 -9.95 7.02
C ILE A 143 -5.91 -10.73 5.86
N LEU A 144 -6.58 -11.85 6.12
CA LEU A 144 -7.28 -12.62 5.08
C LEU A 144 -8.43 -11.81 4.43
N ILE A 145 -9.17 -11.05 5.23
CA ILE A 145 -10.20 -10.13 4.73
C ILE A 145 -9.55 -9.06 3.84
N LEU A 146 -8.43 -8.49 4.27
CA LEU A 146 -7.69 -7.48 3.52
C LEU A 146 -7.21 -8.02 2.18
N GLU A 147 -6.70 -9.25 2.12
CA GLU A 147 -6.32 -9.92 0.87
C GLU A 147 -7.50 -10.06 -0.10
N GLY A 148 -8.67 -10.45 0.43
CA GLY A 148 -9.91 -10.50 -0.35
C GLY A 148 -10.32 -9.14 -0.90
N GLN A 149 -10.28 -8.10 -0.07
CA GLN A 149 -10.62 -6.72 -0.45
C GLN A 149 -9.65 -6.15 -1.50
N LEU A 150 -8.37 -6.49 -1.41
CA LEU A 150 -7.33 -5.97 -2.31
C LEU A 150 -7.22 -6.74 -3.62
N LYS A 151 -7.84 -7.92 -3.73
CA LYS A 151 -7.76 -8.78 -4.91
C LYS A 151 -8.09 -8.04 -6.21
N ASP A 152 -9.16 -7.25 -6.22
CA ASP A 152 -9.60 -6.53 -7.43
C ASP A 152 -8.66 -5.37 -7.79
N TYR A 153 -7.98 -4.82 -6.79
CA TYR A 153 -7.01 -3.74 -6.94
C TYR A 153 -5.62 -4.19 -7.37
N LEU A 154 -5.26 -5.44 -7.03
CA LEU A 154 -3.95 -6.04 -7.29
C LEU A 154 -3.97 -7.04 -8.47
N SER A 155 -5.15 -7.31 -9.03
CA SER A 155 -5.31 -8.14 -10.23
C SER A 155 -4.64 -7.51 -11.46
N PHE A 156 -3.54 -8.11 -11.93
CA PHE A 156 -2.89 -7.73 -13.19
C PHE A 156 -3.75 -7.97 -14.43
N HIS A 157 -4.78 -8.82 -14.35
CA HIS A 157 -5.70 -9.09 -15.47
C HIS A 157 -6.50 -7.83 -15.88
N ASN A 158 -6.70 -6.89 -14.96
CA ASN A 158 -7.36 -5.61 -15.22
C ASN A 158 -6.38 -4.51 -15.68
N VAL A 159 -5.10 -4.86 -15.91
CA VAL A 159 -4.07 -3.94 -16.36
C VAL A 159 -4.04 -3.86 -17.90
N ARG A 160 -5.18 -3.53 -18.54
CA ARG A 160 -5.16 -3.02 -19.91
C ARG A 160 -4.48 -1.65 -19.91
N GLY A 161 -3.42 -1.49 -20.71
CA GLY A 161 -2.82 -0.18 -20.97
C GLY A 161 -3.78 0.72 -21.74
N TRP A 162 -3.31 1.88 -22.18
CA TRP A 162 -4.08 2.75 -23.08
C TRP A 162 -4.50 1.96 -24.34
N THR A 163 -5.79 1.64 -24.46
CA THR A 163 -6.39 0.97 -25.62
C THR A 163 -7.41 1.93 -26.23
N PHE A 164 -7.16 2.41 -27.44
CA PHE A 164 -8.23 2.88 -28.30
C PHE A 164 -8.76 1.66 -29.05
N PHE A 165 -9.92 1.15 -28.64
CA PHE A 165 -10.93 0.39 -29.39
C PHE A 165 -12.02 -0.07 -28.42
#